data_AF-A0A177W6Z9-F1
#
_entry.id   AF-A0A177W6Z9-F1
#
_cell.length_a   1.000
_cell.length_b   1.000
_cell.length_c   1.000
_cell.angle_alpha   90.00
_cell.angle_beta   90.00
_cell.angle_gamma   90.00
#
_symmetry.space_group_name_H-M   'P 1'
#
loop_
_entity.id
_entity.type
_entity.pdbx_description
1 polymer ?
#
loop_
_entity_poly.entity_id
_entity_poly.type
_entity_poly.pdbx_seq_one_letter_code
_entity_poly.pdbx_strand_id
1 'polypeptide(L)'
;MDLLQPPKAPKVPKSVAEKNAAKRLIVVLEQAQLETVKLGKDKESHYALLNVDDHHHLLKKHGRDLSESRPDITHQCLLALLDSPLNKAGMLQVYIHTAKNTLIEISPHVRIPRTFKRFCGLMVQLLHKLSIRSMDGSDRLLKVIKNPITDHLPPNCRKITMSTDVPAVRLSSYLPSVPQDQNLVFFIGAMAHGEDNWVDDIADDKISISDYPLSAAATCSKLSRVLKIHKTLEFDRTTKKKRAPTQASTQPSSWLLRLFESDFFDARLALSYLHRHSESVGIHHYICDALRKFPENDIEFLLPQLW
;
A
#
# COMPACT_ATOMS: atom_id res chain seq x y z
N MET A 1 30.44 -9.68 12.14
CA MET A 1 29.76 -8.36 12.08
C MET A 1 29.17 -8.17 10.70
N ASP A 2 28.14 -8.93 10.35
CA ASP A 2 27.49 -8.87 9.02
C ASP A 2 25.97 -8.73 9.17
N LEU A 3 25.56 -8.02 10.22
CA LEU A 3 24.17 -7.76 10.55
C LEU A 3 23.85 -6.32 10.17
N LEU A 4 22.83 -6.17 9.31
CA LEU A 4 22.17 -4.92 8.88
C LEU A 4 22.78 -4.21 7.65
N GLN A 5 22.98 -4.93 6.54
CA GLN A 5 22.90 -4.23 5.26
C GLN A 5 21.44 -3.75 5.06
N PRO A 6 21.20 -2.45 4.78
CA PRO A 6 19.86 -1.97 4.49
C PRO A 6 19.30 -2.76 3.30
N PRO A 7 18.02 -3.18 3.33
CA PRO A 7 17.42 -3.93 2.24
C PRO A 7 17.61 -3.14 0.94
N LYS A 8 18.35 -3.74 0.00
CA LYS A 8 18.66 -3.12 -1.29
C LYS A 8 17.35 -2.73 -1.97
N ALA A 9 17.28 -1.49 -2.44
CA ALA A 9 16.09 -1.01 -3.14
C ALA A 9 15.80 -1.95 -4.34
N PRO A 10 14.60 -2.53 -4.41
CA PRO A 10 14.25 -3.48 -5.45
C PRO A 10 14.29 -2.80 -6.82
N LYS A 11 14.82 -3.52 -7.81
CA LYS A 11 14.95 -3.03 -9.18
C LYS A 11 13.56 -2.98 -9.81
N VAL A 12 13.08 -1.78 -10.13
CA VAL A 12 11.78 -1.61 -10.79
C VAL A 12 11.85 -2.14 -12.23
N PRO A 13 10.87 -2.95 -12.67
CA PRO A 13 10.77 -3.40 -14.06
C PRO A 13 10.76 -2.24 -15.06
N LYS A 14 11.75 -2.19 -15.96
CA LYS A 14 11.85 -1.11 -16.96
C LYS A 14 11.30 -1.53 -18.32
N SER A 15 11.50 -2.78 -18.71
CA SER A 15 10.99 -3.30 -20.00
C SER A 15 9.55 -3.79 -19.91
N VAL A 16 8.83 -3.82 -21.03
CA VAL A 16 7.45 -4.34 -21.09
C VAL A 16 7.39 -5.81 -20.67
N ALA A 17 8.38 -6.62 -21.08
CA ALA A 17 8.49 -8.02 -20.69
C ALA A 17 8.69 -8.19 -19.17
N GLU A 18 9.57 -7.39 -18.57
CA GLU A 18 9.77 -7.40 -17.11
C GLU A 18 8.51 -6.94 -16.37
N LYS A 19 7.81 -5.91 -16.90
CA LYS A 19 6.54 -5.41 -16.32
C LYS A 19 5.44 -6.46 -16.34
N ASN A 20 5.40 -7.30 -17.37
CA ASN A 20 4.42 -8.38 -17.51
C ASN A 20 4.75 -9.58 -16.62
N ALA A 21 6.03 -9.90 -16.44
CA ALA A 21 6.47 -11.01 -15.60
C ALA A 21 6.45 -10.68 -14.09
N ALA A 22 6.56 -9.41 -13.71
CA ALA A 22 6.64 -9.01 -12.31
C ALA A 22 5.27 -9.05 -11.60
N LYS A 23 5.17 -9.88 -10.55
CA LYS A 23 3.97 -9.95 -9.70
C LYS A 23 3.86 -8.73 -8.77
N ARG A 24 3.00 -7.78 -9.13
CA ARG A 24 2.83 -6.51 -8.42
C ARG A 24 1.36 -6.17 -8.17
N LEU A 25 1.13 -5.40 -7.12
CA LEU A 25 -0.11 -4.68 -6.92
C LEU A 25 -0.09 -3.44 -7.80
N ILE A 26 -1.15 -3.23 -8.54
CA ILE A 26 -1.36 -2.01 -9.31
C ILE A 26 -2.51 -1.25 -8.68
N VAL A 27 -2.30 0.02 -8.38
CA VAL A 27 -3.36 0.91 -7.90
C VAL A 27 -3.56 2.02 -8.91
N VAL A 28 -4.81 2.20 -9.35
CA VAL A 28 -5.21 3.27 -10.25
C VAL A 28 -6.11 4.22 -9.46
N LEU A 29 -5.65 5.45 -9.29
CA LEU A 29 -6.42 6.52 -8.67
C LEU A 29 -7.27 7.21 -9.73
N GLU A 30 -8.58 7.05 -9.64
CA GLU A 30 -9.54 7.41 -10.68
C GLU A 30 -10.29 8.69 -10.34
N GLN A 31 -10.71 9.44 -11.36
CA GLN A 31 -11.35 10.76 -11.20
C GLN A 31 -10.51 11.76 -10.36
N ALA A 32 -9.18 11.68 -10.46
CA ALA A 32 -8.31 12.58 -9.70
C ALA A 32 -8.44 14.03 -10.18
N GLN A 33 -8.63 14.95 -9.25
CA GLN A 33 -8.91 16.36 -9.53
C GLN A 33 -7.62 17.16 -9.66
N LEU A 34 -6.88 16.90 -10.74
CA LEU A 34 -5.61 17.55 -11.06
C LEU A 34 -5.75 18.39 -12.33
N GLU A 35 -6.06 19.67 -12.16
CA GLU A 35 -6.21 20.65 -13.24
C GLU A 35 -5.36 21.88 -12.96
N THR A 36 -4.73 22.46 -13.99
CA THR A 36 -4.03 23.74 -13.86
C THR A 36 -4.95 24.91 -14.22
N VAL A 37 -4.80 26.01 -13.47
CA VAL A 37 -5.43 27.30 -13.76
C VAL A 37 -4.37 28.37 -13.91
N LYS A 38 -4.62 29.31 -14.84
CA LYS A 38 -3.78 30.48 -15.04
C LYS A 38 -4.29 31.61 -14.15
N LEU A 39 -3.45 32.06 -13.23
CA LEU A 39 -3.74 33.17 -12.31
C LEU A 39 -2.93 34.40 -12.72
N GLY A 40 -3.50 35.60 -12.60
CA GLY A 40 -2.85 36.87 -12.92
C GLY A 40 -3.20 37.45 -14.30
N LYS A 41 -2.84 38.72 -14.52
CA LYS A 41 -3.04 39.45 -15.79
C LYS A 41 -1.71 39.56 -16.56
N ASP A 42 -1.75 39.29 -17.86
CA ASP A 42 -0.65 39.40 -18.84
C ASP A 42 0.76 38.97 -18.40
N LYS A 43 1.53 39.85 -17.73
CA LYS A 43 2.97 39.69 -17.49
C LYS A 43 3.34 38.98 -16.18
N GLU A 44 2.43 38.89 -15.21
CA GLU A 44 2.65 38.18 -13.94
C GLU A 44 1.83 36.89 -13.84
N SER A 45 1.38 36.38 -15.00
CA SER A 45 0.54 35.19 -14.99
C SER A 45 1.34 33.95 -14.60
N HIS A 46 0.93 33.28 -13.53
CA HIS A 46 1.50 32.02 -13.10
C HIS A 46 0.46 30.92 -13.12
N TYR A 47 0.90 29.68 -13.29
CA TYR A 47 0.03 28.52 -13.25
C TYR A 47 0.00 27.94 -11.84
N ALA A 48 -1.20 27.67 -11.36
CA ALA A 48 -1.45 27.00 -10.09
C ALA A 48 -2.30 25.75 -10.31
N LEU A 49 -2.25 24.81 -9.38
CA LEU A 49 -3.16 23.66 -9.39
C LEU A 49 -4.50 24.10 -8.79
N LEU A 50 -5.61 23.81 -9.47
CA LEU A 50 -6.95 24.16 -9.02
C LEU A 50 -7.25 23.50 -7.67
N ASN A 51 -7.75 24.30 -6.73
CA ASN A 51 -7.98 23.95 -5.33
C ASN A 51 -9.16 24.79 -4.82
N VAL A 52 -10.05 24.19 -4.04
CA VAL A 52 -11.13 24.88 -3.34
C VAL A 52 -10.64 26.01 -2.42
N ASP A 53 -9.57 25.79 -1.64
CA ASP A 53 -9.15 26.76 -0.61
C ASP A 53 -8.59 28.05 -1.23
N ASP A 54 -7.72 27.92 -2.24
CA ASP A 54 -7.04 29.05 -2.85
C ASP A 54 -7.85 29.70 -3.99
N HIS A 55 -8.72 28.94 -4.65
CA HIS A 55 -9.38 29.34 -5.91
C HIS A 55 -10.91 29.36 -5.84
N HIS A 56 -11.49 29.42 -4.64
CA HIS A 56 -12.94 29.49 -4.41
C HIS A 56 -13.65 30.54 -5.30
N HIS A 57 -13.10 31.76 -5.39
CA HIS A 57 -13.68 32.84 -6.21
C HIS A 57 -13.71 32.52 -7.70
N LEU A 58 -12.67 31.83 -8.21
CA LEU A 58 -12.56 31.45 -9.61
C LEU A 58 -13.57 30.34 -9.95
N LEU A 59 -13.71 29.35 -9.07
CA LEU A 59 -14.69 28.27 -9.20
C LEU A 59 -16.11 28.81 -9.27
N LYS A 60 -16.46 29.73 -8.36
CA LYS A 60 -17.78 30.38 -8.34
C LYS A 60 -18.06 31.17 -9.62
N LYS A 61 -17.06 31.86 -10.16
CA LYS A 61 -17.18 32.62 -11.42
C LYS A 61 -17.45 31.71 -12.62
N HIS A 62 -16.87 30.51 -12.63
CA HIS A 62 -17.03 29.54 -13.71
C HIS A 62 -18.20 28.56 -13.48
N GLY A 63 -19.00 28.75 -12.43
CA GLY A 63 -20.17 27.91 -12.14
C GLY A 63 -19.81 26.45 -11.85
N ARG A 64 -18.58 26.19 -11.40
CA ARG A 64 -18.15 24.83 -11.02
C ARG A 64 -18.50 24.55 -9.57
N ASP A 65 -18.73 23.27 -9.28
CA ASP A 65 -18.96 22.87 -7.89
C ASP A 65 -17.69 23.07 -7.05
N LEU A 66 -17.89 23.67 -5.88
CA LEU A 66 -16.83 24.04 -4.97
C LEU A 66 -16.26 22.81 -4.27
N SER A 67 -17.09 21.77 -4.06
CA SER A 67 -16.71 20.52 -3.40
C SER A 67 -15.76 19.66 -4.21
N GLU A 68 -15.76 19.78 -5.54
CA GLU A 68 -15.11 18.81 -6.42
C GLU A 68 -13.61 19.06 -6.56
N SER A 69 -13.13 20.29 -6.43
CA SER A 69 -11.73 20.65 -6.70
C SER A 69 -10.80 20.30 -5.51
N ARG A 70 -10.60 19.00 -5.29
CA ARG A 70 -9.90 18.41 -4.12
C ARG A 70 -8.65 17.60 -4.51
N PRO A 71 -7.60 18.23 -5.05
CA PRO A 71 -6.32 17.57 -5.34
C PRO A 71 -5.60 17.03 -4.08
N ASP A 72 -5.99 17.47 -2.89
CA ASP A 72 -5.49 17.00 -1.60
C ASP A 72 -5.78 15.50 -1.37
N ILE A 73 -6.90 15.00 -1.89
CA ILE A 73 -7.27 13.57 -1.80
C ILE A 73 -6.22 12.72 -2.52
N THR A 74 -5.87 13.08 -3.76
CA THR A 74 -4.83 12.39 -4.53
C THR A 74 -3.48 12.49 -3.83
N HIS A 75 -3.14 13.67 -3.29
CA HIS A 75 -1.90 13.87 -2.53
C HIS A 75 -1.78 12.90 -1.35
N GLN A 76 -2.81 12.81 -0.52
CA GLN A 76 -2.84 11.90 0.63
C GLN A 76 -2.77 10.43 0.22
N CYS A 77 -3.46 10.04 -0.86
CA CYS A 77 -3.38 8.68 -1.40
C CYS A 77 -1.96 8.32 -1.83
N LEU A 78 -1.28 9.22 -2.54
CA LEU A 78 0.10 9.00 -2.99
C LEU A 78 1.07 8.86 -1.81
N LEU A 79 0.91 9.67 -0.77
CA LEU A 79 1.71 9.53 0.45
C LEU A 79 1.49 8.16 1.10
N ALA A 80 0.23 7.74 1.27
CA ALA A 80 -0.10 6.44 1.85
C ALA A 80 0.46 5.26 1.02
N LEU A 81 0.33 5.33 -0.29
CA LEU A 81 0.78 4.28 -1.21
C LEU A 81 2.31 4.18 -1.28
N LEU A 82 3.01 5.30 -1.50
CA LEU A 82 4.45 5.31 -1.76
C LEU A 82 5.31 5.14 -0.50
N ASP A 83 4.74 5.40 0.67
CA ASP A 83 5.36 5.07 1.96
C ASP A 83 5.11 3.65 2.42
N SER A 84 4.13 2.96 1.81
CA SER A 84 3.83 1.60 2.19
C SER A 84 5.07 0.71 2.04
N PRO A 85 5.28 -0.27 2.95
CA PRO A 85 6.38 -1.21 2.79
C PRO A 85 6.27 -2.03 1.50
N LEU A 86 5.06 -2.14 0.93
CA LEU A 86 4.82 -2.78 -0.36
C LEU A 86 5.52 -2.03 -1.50
N ASN A 87 5.46 -0.69 -1.49
CA ASN A 87 6.20 0.15 -2.42
C ASN A 87 7.71 0.04 -2.20
N LYS A 88 8.16 0.06 -0.94
CA LYS A 88 9.59 -0.11 -0.60
C LYS A 88 10.13 -1.49 -1.02
N ALA A 89 9.26 -2.49 -1.08
CA ALA A 89 9.54 -3.82 -1.60
C ALA A 89 9.41 -3.93 -3.14
N GLY A 90 9.12 -2.84 -3.85
CA GLY A 90 9.09 -2.81 -5.32
C GLY A 90 7.91 -3.57 -5.93
N MET A 91 6.89 -3.87 -5.12
CA MET A 91 5.72 -4.65 -5.51
C MET A 91 4.49 -3.80 -5.74
N LEU A 92 4.63 -2.47 -5.81
CA LEU A 92 3.54 -1.53 -6.06
C LEU A 92 3.83 -0.75 -7.34
N GLN A 93 2.81 -0.61 -8.18
CA GLN A 93 2.78 0.36 -9.27
C GLN A 93 1.56 1.25 -9.08
N VAL A 94 1.73 2.56 -9.27
CA VAL A 94 0.62 3.52 -9.13
C VAL A 94 0.41 4.24 -10.45
N TYR A 95 -0.87 4.40 -10.80
CA TYR A 95 -1.33 5.25 -11.89
C TYR A 95 -2.34 6.27 -11.34
N ILE A 96 -2.40 7.44 -11.96
CA ILE A 96 -3.46 8.42 -11.73
C ILE A 96 -4.18 8.65 -13.04
N HIS A 97 -5.48 8.50 -13.04
CA HIS A 97 -6.36 8.93 -14.10
C HIS A 97 -7.15 10.14 -13.62
N THR A 98 -6.93 11.29 -14.26
CA THR A 98 -7.55 12.55 -13.87
C THR A 98 -8.96 12.67 -14.44
N ALA A 99 -9.80 13.51 -13.82
CA ALA A 99 -11.13 13.83 -14.35
C ALA A 99 -11.09 14.46 -15.78
N LYS A 100 -9.95 15.03 -16.18
CA LYS A 100 -9.69 15.52 -17.55
C LYS A 100 -9.09 14.45 -18.48
N ASN A 101 -9.34 13.17 -18.19
CA ASN A 101 -8.90 12.04 -19.00
C ASN A 101 -7.38 12.04 -19.28
N THR A 102 -6.57 12.47 -18.30
CA THR A 102 -5.10 12.41 -18.40
C THR A 102 -4.59 11.28 -17.55
N LEU A 103 -3.81 10.37 -18.14
CA LEU A 103 -3.23 9.23 -17.45
C LEU A 103 -1.77 9.47 -17.09
N ILE A 104 -1.42 9.24 -15.84
CA ILE A 104 -0.10 9.52 -15.27
C ILE A 104 0.46 8.23 -14.68
N GLU A 105 1.62 7.80 -15.17
CA GLU A 105 2.42 6.73 -14.58
C GLU A 105 3.35 7.30 -13.51
N ILE A 106 3.35 6.67 -12.34
CA ILE A 106 4.18 7.05 -11.19
C ILE A 106 5.27 6.02 -10.97
N SER A 107 6.52 6.46 -10.95
CA SER A 107 7.65 5.60 -10.59
C SER A 107 7.65 5.30 -9.09
N PRO A 108 7.86 4.04 -8.67
CA PRO A 108 7.99 3.66 -7.25
C PRO A 108 9.09 4.42 -6.49
N HIS A 109 10.09 4.94 -7.21
CA HIS A 109 11.20 5.71 -6.65
C HIS A 109 10.90 7.20 -6.44
N VAL A 110 9.76 7.70 -6.91
CA VAL A 110 9.43 9.12 -6.73
C VAL A 110 9.24 9.44 -5.24
N ARG A 111 9.83 10.54 -4.80
CA ARG A 111 9.56 11.11 -3.48
C ARG A 111 8.54 12.23 -3.62
N ILE A 112 7.28 11.92 -3.33
CA ILE A 112 6.22 12.94 -3.36
C ILE A 112 6.44 13.97 -2.24
N PRO A 113 6.36 15.28 -2.54
CA PRO A 113 6.47 16.32 -1.53
C PRO A 113 5.43 16.15 -0.41
N ARG A 114 5.85 16.26 0.85
CA ARG A 114 4.95 16.13 2.01
C ARG A 114 4.03 17.32 2.20
N THR A 115 4.48 18.51 1.79
CA THR A 115 3.68 19.72 1.90
C THR A 115 2.82 19.86 0.65
N PHE A 116 1.53 20.12 0.84
CA PHE A 116 0.56 20.21 -0.24
C PHE A 116 0.91 21.29 -1.27
N LYS A 117 1.39 22.46 -0.83
CA LYS A 117 1.86 23.54 -1.73
C LYS A 117 2.98 23.10 -2.69
N ARG A 118 3.93 22.27 -2.23
CA ARG A 118 5.01 21.74 -3.10
C ARG A 118 4.49 20.65 -4.03
N PHE A 119 3.55 19.83 -3.57
CA PHE A 119 2.86 18.86 -4.42
C PHE A 119 2.12 19.56 -5.57
N CYS A 120 1.41 20.65 -5.29
CA CYS A 120 0.73 21.44 -6.32
C CYS A 120 1.70 21.95 -7.39
N GLY A 121 2.84 22.52 -6.99
CA GLY A 121 3.88 22.96 -7.93
C GLY A 121 4.44 21.83 -8.79
N LEU A 122 4.66 20.65 -8.20
CA LEU A 122 5.10 19.45 -8.93
C LEU A 122 4.07 18.99 -9.96
N MET A 123 2.78 18.98 -9.61
CA MET A 123 1.70 18.59 -10.52
C MET A 123 1.52 19.60 -11.67
N VAL A 124 1.60 20.90 -11.38
CA VAL A 124 1.61 21.94 -12.42
C VAL A 124 2.76 21.71 -13.40
N GLN A 125 3.97 21.47 -12.88
CA GLN A 125 5.13 21.19 -13.71
C GLN A 125 4.94 19.91 -14.55
N LEU A 126 4.36 18.86 -13.97
CA LEU A 126 4.08 17.60 -14.66
C LEU A 126 3.08 17.80 -15.80
N LEU A 127 1.97 18.51 -15.55
CA LEU A 127 0.94 18.73 -16.57
C LEU A 127 1.44 19.62 -17.72
N HIS A 128 2.37 20.54 -17.46
CA HIS A 128 2.97 21.38 -18.49
C HIS A 128 4.09 20.67 -19.28
N LYS A 129 4.97 19.93 -18.60
CA LYS A 129 6.14 19.28 -19.23
C LYS A 129 5.88 17.84 -19.67
N LEU A 130 4.71 17.27 -19.32
CA LEU A 130 4.29 15.88 -19.54
C LEU A 130 5.19 14.80 -18.91
N SER A 131 6.33 15.18 -18.35
CA SER A 131 7.24 14.28 -17.65
C SER A 131 8.13 15.03 -16.65
N ILE A 132 8.48 14.34 -15.56
CA ILE A 132 9.44 14.80 -14.56
C ILE A 132 10.55 13.76 -14.46
N ARG A 133 11.80 14.21 -14.51
CA ARG A 133 12.99 13.37 -14.40
C ARG A 133 13.63 13.54 -13.02
N SER A 134 14.42 12.55 -12.62
CA SER A 134 15.28 12.70 -11.44
C SER A 134 16.30 13.82 -11.65
N MET A 135 16.72 14.47 -10.56
CA MET A 135 17.80 15.47 -10.60
C MET A 135 19.14 14.80 -10.93
N ASP A 136 19.36 13.60 -10.40
CA ASP A 136 20.64 12.90 -10.45
C ASP A 136 20.70 11.83 -11.55
N GLY A 137 19.67 11.71 -12.38
CA GLY A 137 19.60 10.63 -13.38
C GLY A 137 18.60 10.84 -14.50
N SER A 138 18.72 10.02 -15.56
CA SER A 138 17.86 10.08 -16.74
C SER A 138 16.46 9.46 -16.54
N ASP A 139 16.26 8.80 -15.40
CA ASP A 139 15.02 8.10 -15.06
C ASP A 139 13.84 9.07 -14.93
N ARG A 140 12.73 8.72 -15.59
CA ARG A 140 11.46 9.46 -15.53
C ARG A 140 10.71 9.01 -14.28
N LEU A 141 10.46 9.94 -13.37
CA LEU A 141 9.77 9.69 -12.10
C LEU A 141 8.25 9.79 -12.23
N LEU A 142 7.78 10.76 -13.02
CA LEU A 142 6.38 10.96 -13.34
C LEU A 142 6.27 11.14 -14.84
N LYS A 143 5.28 10.52 -15.47
CA LYS A 143 5.11 10.57 -16.91
C LYS A 143 3.63 10.53 -17.27
N VAL A 144 3.19 11.49 -18.08
CA VAL A 144 1.89 11.41 -18.76
C VAL A 144 2.00 10.37 -19.87
N ILE A 145 1.09 9.41 -19.86
CA ILE A 145 1.00 8.29 -20.80
C ILE A 145 -0.32 8.36 -21.57
N LYS A 146 -0.40 7.64 -22.69
CA LYS A 146 -1.60 7.60 -23.52
C LYS A 146 -2.64 6.69 -22.90
N ASN A 147 -3.91 7.07 -23.02
CA ASN A 147 -5.05 6.20 -22.73
C ASN A 147 -5.20 5.11 -23.81
N PRO A 148 -5.91 4.01 -23.51
CA PRO A 148 -6.54 3.64 -22.22
C PRO A 148 -5.56 3.04 -21.19
N ILE A 149 -5.97 2.96 -19.92
CA ILE A 149 -5.16 2.31 -18.85
C ILE A 149 -4.88 0.83 -19.15
N THR A 150 -5.81 0.13 -19.81
CA THR A 150 -5.70 -1.29 -20.15
C THR A 150 -4.43 -1.64 -20.93
N ASP A 151 -3.93 -0.72 -21.75
CA ASP A 151 -2.72 -0.93 -22.57
C ASP A 151 -1.43 -1.00 -21.73
N HIS A 152 -1.48 -0.49 -20.49
CA HIS A 152 -0.35 -0.44 -19.57
C HIS A 152 -0.43 -1.48 -18.46
N LEU A 153 -1.54 -2.21 -18.39
CA LEU A 153 -1.75 -3.28 -17.43
C LEU A 153 -1.16 -4.60 -17.95
N PRO A 154 -0.64 -5.49 -17.08
CA PRO A 154 -0.21 -6.82 -17.47
C PRO A 154 -1.39 -7.63 -18.05
N PRO A 155 -1.14 -8.54 -19.01
CA PRO A 155 -2.20 -9.30 -19.68
C PRO A 155 -2.98 -10.22 -18.73
N ASN A 156 -2.32 -10.81 -17.71
CA ASN A 156 -2.96 -11.65 -16.70
C ASN A 156 -3.18 -10.83 -15.41
N CYS A 157 -4.24 -10.03 -15.38
CA CYS A 157 -4.59 -9.24 -14.21
C CYS A 157 -6.09 -9.30 -13.88
N ARG A 158 -6.40 -9.35 -12.59
CA ARG A 158 -7.74 -9.20 -12.03
C ARG A 158 -7.97 -7.73 -11.70
N LYS A 159 -9.04 -7.15 -12.23
CA LYS A 159 -9.40 -5.74 -12.14
C LYS A 159 -10.54 -5.58 -11.14
N ILE A 160 -10.31 -4.80 -10.09
CA ILE A 160 -11.21 -4.72 -8.94
C ILE A 160 -11.50 -3.25 -8.63
N THR A 161 -12.78 -2.88 -8.61
CA THR A 161 -13.25 -1.55 -8.24
C THR A 161 -13.57 -1.49 -6.75
N MET A 162 -13.07 -0.45 -6.08
CA MET A 162 -13.45 -0.16 -4.69
C MET A 162 -14.74 0.64 -4.65
N SER A 163 -15.74 0.07 -3.99
CA SER A 163 -17.10 0.61 -3.88
C SER A 163 -17.55 0.74 -2.43
N THR A 164 -18.47 1.65 -2.18
CA THR A 164 -19.23 1.75 -0.92
C THR A 164 -20.59 1.08 -0.99
N ASP A 165 -21.09 0.79 -2.19
CA ASP A 165 -22.50 0.46 -2.44
C ASP A 165 -22.73 -1.07 -2.48
N VAL A 166 -21.68 -1.83 -2.20
CA VAL A 166 -21.70 -3.30 -2.13
C VAL A 166 -21.38 -3.77 -0.72
N PRO A 167 -21.88 -4.96 -0.31
CA PRO A 167 -21.56 -5.53 1.00
C PRO A 167 -20.05 -5.64 1.24
N ALA A 168 -19.61 -5.31 2.46
CA ALA A 168 -18.20 -5.39 2.80
C ALA A 168 -17.71 -6.84 2.79
N VAL A 169 -16.57 -7.06 2.14
CA VAL A 169 -15.88 -8.34 2.12
C VAL A 169 -14.60 -8.24 2.94
N ARG A 170 -14.28 -9.34 3.64
CA ARG A 170 -13.02 -9.42 4.35
C ARG A 170 -11.91 -9.77 3.35
N LEU A 171 -10.92 -8.88 3.21
CA LEU A 171 -9.80 -9.10 2.29
C LEU A 171 -9.05 -10.42 2.54
N SER A 172 -8.99 -10.92 3.78
CA SER A 172 -8.35 -12.20 4.08
C SER A 172 -9.08 -13.42 3.51
N SER A 173 -10.38 -13.34 3.25
CA SER A 173 -11.15 -14.40 2.59
C SER A 173 -11.24 -14.20 1.08
N TYR A 174 -11.24 -12.95 0.63
CA TYR A 174 -11.31 -12.62 -0.80
C TYR A 174 -9.97 -12.83 -1.54
N LEU A 175 -8.83 -12.44 -0.96
CA LEU A 175 -7.54 -12.60 -1.65
C LEU A 175 -7.19 -14.07 -2.00
N PRO A 176 -7.47 -15.07 -1.14
CA PRO A 176 -7.29 -16.48 -1.49
C PRO A 176 -8.20 -16.99 -2.60
N SER A 177 -9.37 -16.35 -2.85
CA SER A 177 -10.26 -16.77 -3.94
C SER A 177 -9.80 -16.28 -5.31
N VAL A 178 -8.90 -15.28 -5.36
CA VAL A 178 -8.33 -14.79 -6.61
C VAL A 178 -7.15 -15.67 -7.03
N PRO A 179 -7.04 -16.09 -8.32
CA PRO A 179 -5.92 -16.87 -8.81
C PRO A 179 -4.57 -16.22 -8.51
N GLN A 180 -3.64 -16.97 -7.93
CA GLN A 180 -2.36 -16.43 -7.46
C GLN A 180 -1.37 -16.09 -8.57
N ASP A 181 -1.62 -16.56 -9.79
CA ASP A 181 -0.85 -16.26 -10.99
C ASP A 181 -1.21 -14.88 -11.59
N GLN A 182 -2.29 -14.25 -11.10
CA GLN A 182 -2.78 -12.97 -11.58
C GLN A 182 -2.18 -11.79 -10.81
N ASN A 183 -1.92 -10.70 -11.54
CA ASN A 183 -1.68 -9.39 -10.93
C ASN A 183 -3.01 -8.79 -10.45
N LEU A 184 -2.99 -8.05 -9.34
CA LEU A 184 -4.19 -7.38 -8.84
C LEU A 184 -4.14 -5.91 -9.21
N VAL A 185 -5.20 -5.43 -9.84
CA VAL A 185 -5.39 -4.01 -10.17
C VAL A 185 -6.57 -3.52 -9.34
N PHE A 186 -6.30 -2.61 -8.41
CA PHE A 186 -7.32 -1.95 -7.62
C PHE A 186 -7.53 -0.56 -8.17
N PHE A 187 -8.77 -0.26 -8.49
CA PHE A 187 -9.16 1.06 -8.87
C PHE A 187 -9.89 1.76 -7.72
N ILE A 188 -9.48 2.99 -7.42
CA ILE A 188 -9.91 3.74 -6.23
C ILE A 188 -10.27 5.15 -6.66
N GLY A 189 -11.50 5.60 -6.38
CA GLY A 189 -11.92 6.98 -6.63
C GLY A 189 -11.13 7.99 -5.78
N ALA A 190 -10.38 8.87 -6.43
CA ALA A 190 -9.63 9.97 -5.83
C ALA A 190 -10.38 11.31 -6.01
N MET A 191 -11.67 11.28 -5.70
CA MET A 191 -12.62 12.39 -5.81
C MET A 191 -13.31 12.66 -4.47
N ALA A 192 -13.93 13.83 -4.32
CA ALA A 192 -14.66 14.19 -3.11
C ALA A 192 -15.98 13.42 -2.98
N HIS A 193 -16.76 13.45 -4.07
CA HIS A 193 -18.04 12.79 -4.24
C HIS A 193 -18.15 12.31 -5.69
N GLY A 194 -18.96 11.29 -5.92
CA GLY A 194 -19.21 10.76 -7.26
C GLY A 194 -19.55 9.28 -7.20
N GLU A 195 -20.05 8.78 -8.32
CA GLU A 195 -20.32 7.37 -8.53
C GLU A 195 -19.03 6.61 -8.84
N ASP A 196 -19.08 5.29 -8.68
CA ASP A 196 -17.95 4.40 -8.86
C ASP A 196 -18.04 3.56 -10.15
N ASN A 197 -18.71 4.10 -11.17
CA ASN A 197 -19.02 3.43 -12.45
C ASN A 197 -18.00 3.69 -13.58
N TRP A 198 -16.89 4.38 -13.28
CA TRP A 198 -15.92 4.86 -14.27
C TRP A 198 -15.10 3.76 -14.97
N VAL A 199 -15.12 2.51 -14.47
CA VAL A 199 -14.48 1.33 -15.07
C VAL A 199 -15.38 0.09 -15.07
N ASP A 200 -16.69 0.24 -14.93
CA ASP A 200 -17.60 -0.91 -14.86
C ASP A 200 -17.55 -1.75 -16.15
N ASP A 201 -17.08 -1.17 -17.27
CA ASP A 201 -16.84 -1.83 -18.54
C ASP A 201 -15.61 -2.75 -18.56
N ILE A 202 -14.61 -2.48 -17.71
CA ILE A 202 -13.36 -3.25 -17.66
C ILE A 202 -13.11 -3.97 -16.33
N ALA A 203 -13.86 -3.66 -15.28
CA ALA A 203 -13.70 -4.27 -13.96
C ALA A 203 -14.29 -5.67 -13.91
N ASP A 204 -13.55 -6.60 -13.30
CA ASP A 204 -14.03 -7.97 -13.10
C ASP A 204 -14.86 -8.10 -11.82
N ASP A 205 -14.49 -7.35 -10.78
CA ASP A 205 -15.15 -7.36 -9.47
C ASP A 205 -15.36 -5.93 -8.95
N LYS A 206 -16.45 -5.72 -8.20
CA LYS A 206 -16.69 -4.52 -7.40
C LYS A 206 -16.86 -4.93 -5.95
N ILE A 207 -15.98 -4.47 -5.06
CA ILE A 207 -15.96 -4.89 -3.64
C ILE A 207 -15.85 -3.70 -2.69
N SER A 208 -16.36 -3.87 -1.48
CA SER A 208 -16.15 -2.98 -0.34
C SER A 208 -15.28 -3.66 0.71
N ILE A 209 -14.44 -2.91 1.42
CA ILE A 209 -13.54 -3.44 2.46
C ILE A 209 -13.94 -2.98 3.87
N SER A 210 -15.10 -2.35 4.00
CA SER A 210 -15.59 -1.74 5.24
C SER A 210 -17.08 -1.46 5.14
N ASP A 211 -17.83 -1.72 6.20
CA ASP A 211 -19.26 -1.36 6.27
C ASP A 211 -19.49 0.16 6.39
N TYR A 212 -18.41 0.92 6.53
CA TYR A 212 -18.40 2.38 6.60
C TYR A 212 -17.72 2.97 5.38
N PRO A 213 -18.20 4.10 4.85
CA PRO A 213 -17.53 4.81 3.77
C PRO A 213 -16.13 5.24 4.24
N LEU A 214 -15.12 4.91 3.43
CA LEU A 214 -13.73 5.22 3.73
C LEU A 214 -13.22 6.31 2.80
N SER A 215 -12.30 7.14 3.31
CA SER A 215 -11.52 8.01 2.43
C SER A 215 -10.62 7.17 1.51
N ALA A 216 -10.35 7.68 0.31
CA ALA A 216 -9.48 7.01 -0.65
C ALA A 216 -8.10 6.66 -0.05
N ALA A 217 -7.55 7.54 0.80
CA ALA A 217 -6.26 7.31 1.46
C ALA A 217 -6.33 6.19 2.53
N ALA A 218 -7.45 6.09 3.26
CA ALA A 218 -7.68 4.99 4.20
C ALA A 218 -7.80 3.64 3.47
N THR A 219 -8.52 3.62 2.35
CA THR A 219 -8.62 2.45 1.46
C THR A 219 -7.24 2.02 0.93
N CYS A 220 -6.45 2.96 0.41
CA CYS A 220 -5.07 2.72 0.00
C CYS A 220 -4.21 2.10 1.12
N SER A 221 -4.36 2.63 2.35
CA SER A 221 -3.62 2.17 3.52
C SER A 221 -4.02 0.76 3.96
N LYS A 222 -5.33 0.44 3.95
CA LYS A 222 -5.83 -0.91 4.26
C LYS A 222 -5.35 -1.93 3.22
N LEU A 223 -5.48 -1.62 1.92
CA LEU A 223 -5.06 -2.51 0.84
C LEU A 223 -3.56 -2.82 0.89
N SER A 224 -2.72 -1.78 1.01
CA SER A 224 -1.27 -1.95 1.06
C SER A 224 -0.79 -2.78 2.26
N ARG A 225 -1.49 -2.70 3.40
CA ARG A 225 -1.19 -3.50 4.60
C ARG A 225 -1.54 -4.97 4.42
N VAL A 226 -2.75 -5.27 3.97
CA VAL A 226 -3.25 -6.66 3.90
C VAL A 226 -2.48 -7.47 2.86
N LEU A 227 -2.16 -6.87 1.71
CA LEU A 227 -1.43 -7.55 0.64
C LEU A 227 0.02 -7.86 1.00
N LYS A 228 0.66 -7.04 1.85
CA LYS A 228 1.96 -7.38 2.42
C LYS A 228 1.86 -8.65 3.26
N ILE A 229 0.88 -8.72 4.16
CA ILE A 229 0.70 -9.86 5.08
C ILE A 229 0.44 -11.15 4.28
N HIS A 230 -0.43 -11.10 3.26
CA HIS A 230 -0.71 -12.27 2.43
C HIS A 230 0.57 -12.80 1.75
N LYS A 231 1.38 -11.92 1.15
CA LYS A 231 2.65 -12.31 0.53
C LYS A 231 3.73 -12.75 1.53
N THR A 232 3.80 -12.14 2.71
CA THR A 232 4.74 -12.55 3.77
C THR A 232 4.40 -13.95 4.30
N LEU A 233 3.12 -14.26 4.49
CA LEU A 233 2.66 -15.59 4.91
C LEU A 233 2.92 -16.65 3.83
N GLU A 234 2.91 -16.29 2.54
CA GLU A 234 3.28 -17.19 1.45
C GLU A 234 4.79 -17.45 1.36
N PHE A 235 5.61 -16.41 1.50
CA PHE A 235 7.07 -16.57 1.55
C PHE A 235 7.45 -17.57 2.66
N ASP A 236 6.82 -17.44 3.83
CA ASP A 236 7.07 -18.30 4.99
C ASP A 236 6.51 -19.73 4.82
N ARG A 237 5.42 -19.90 4.05
CA ARG A 237 4.89 -21.23 3.68
C ARG A 237 5.77 -21.94 2.64
N THR A 238 6.34 -21.20 1.68
CA THR A 238 7.24 -21.78 0.66
C THR A 238 8.60 -22.16 1.23
N THR A 239 9.12 -21.42 2.22
CA THR A 239 10.34 -21.77 2.96
C THR A 239 10.12 -22.94 3.92
N LYS A 240 8.95 -23.05 4.57
CA LYS A 240 8.61 -24.19 5.44
C LYS A 240 8.34 -25.50 4.68
N LYS A 241 8.16 -25.49 3.35
CA LYS A 241 7.91 -26.71 2.54
C LYS A 241 9.14 -27.63 2.35
N LYS A 242 10.26 -27.37 3.04
CA LYS A 242 11.49 -28.19 3.02
C LYS A 242 11.80 -28.97 4.31
N ARG A 243 10.91 -29.02 5.29
CA ARG A 243 11.07 -29.94 6.43
C ARG A 243 10.07 -31.09 6.32
N ALA A 244 10.59 -32.31 6.27
CA ALA A 244 9.82 -33.55 6.27
C ALA A 244 8.90 -33.63 7.50
N PRO A 245 7.72 -34.26 7.39
CA PRO A 245 6.83 -34.38 8.54
C PRO A 245 7.41 -35.43 9.49
N THR A 246 7.92 -34.99 10.63
CA THR A 246 8.10 -35.85 11.79
C THR A 246 6.73 -36.10 12.40
N GLN A 247 6.34 -37.37 12.52
CA GLN A 247 5.08 -37.78 13.14
C GLN A 247 5.01 -37.22 14.57
N ALA A 248 3.93 -36.51 14.90
CA ALA A 248 3.61 -36.16 16.27
C ALA A 248 2.12 -36.37 16.53
N SER A 249 1.89 -36.97 17.68
CA SER A 249 0.67 -37.55 18.20
C SER A 249 -0.47 -36.55 18.41
N THR A 250 -1.69 -37.07 18.25
CA THR A 250 -2.95 -36.43 18.61
C THR A 250 -3.03 -36.22 20.12
N GLN A 251 -2.85 -34.97 20.56
CA GLN A 251 -3.42 -34.46 21.81
C GLN A 251 -3.94 -33.03 21.56
N PRO A 252 -5.07 -32.62 22.18
CA PRO A 252 -5.64 -31.30 21.96
C PRO A 252 -4.79 -30.25 22.68
N SER A 253 -3.82 -29.67 21.99
CA SER A 253 -2.97 -28.62 22.56
C SER A 253 -3.75 -27.31 22.70
N SER A 254 -3.91 -26.88 23.95
CA SER A 254 -4.42 -25.57 24.38
C SER A 254 -3.78 -24.43 23.58
N TRP A 255 -4.53 -23.35 23.32
CA TRP A 255 -4.03 -22.17 22.59
C TRP A 255 -2.74 -21.58 23.19
N LEU A 256 -2.50 -21.81 24.49
CA LEU A 256 -1.26 -21.46 25.18
C LEU A 256 -0.05 -22.25 24.67
N LEU A 257 -0.19 -23.55 24.45
CA LEU A 257 0.90 -24.38 23.90
C LEU A 257 1.25 -23.93 22.49
N ARG A 258 0.24 -23.59 21.67
CA ARG A 258 0.47 -23.04 20.33
C ARG A 258 1.18 -21.70 20.35
N LEU A 259 0.95 -20.87 21.38
CA LEU A 259 1.67 -19.61 21.55
C LEU A 259 3.13 -19.88 21.90
N PHE A 260 3.41 -20.76 22.87
CA PHE A 260 4.78 -21.06 23.31
C PHE A 260 5.62 -21.77 22.25
N GLU A 261 4.99 -22.54 21.36
CA GLU A 261 5.64 -23.21 20.23
C GLU A 261 5.72 -22.32 18.97
N SER A 262 5.22 -21.08 19.04
CA SER A 262 5.22 -20.18 17.88
C SER A 262 6.53 -19.42 17.71
N ASP A 263 6.83 -19.04 16.47
CA ASP A 263 7.97 -18.18 16.11
C ASP A 263 7.88 -16.75 16.72
N PHE A 264 6.74 -16.40 17.33
CA PHE A 264 6.52 -15.13 18.02
C PHE A 264 6.85 -15.18 19.52
N PHE A 265 7.14 -16.37 20.06
CA PHE A 265 7.53 -16.53 21.44
C PHE A 265 9.01 -16.22 21.61
N ASP A 266 9.32 -15.08 22.22
CA ASP A 266 10.68 -14.62 22.50
C ASP A 266 10.98 -14.61 24.01
N ALA A 267 12.24 -14.43 24.38
CA ALA A 267 12.67 -14.43 25.77
C ALA A 267 11.95 -13.35 26.62
N ARG A 268 11.52 -12.23 26.00
CA ARG A 268 10.75 -11.16 26.66
C ARG A 268 9.33 -11.61 26.99
N LEU A 269 8.66 -12.25 26.03
CA LEU A 269 7.31 -12.78 26.22
C LEU A 269 7.33 -13.92 27.24
N ALA A 270 8.34 -14.79 27.18
CA ALA A 270 8.57 -15.84 28.17
C ALA A 270 8.67 -15.26 29.60
N LEU A 271 9.50 -14.23 29.80
CA LEU A 271 9.62 -13.53 31.09
C LEU A 271 8.30 -12.87 31.53
N SER A 272 7.60 -12.20 30.61
CA SER A 272 6.32 -11.54 30.91
C SER A 272 5.26 -12.54 31.36
N TYR A 273 5.22 -13.73 30.76
CA TYR A 273 4.31 -14.80 31.15
C TYR A 273 4.70 -15.45 32.48
N LEU A 274 6.01 -15.59 32.77
CA LEU A 274 6.50 -16.07 34.06
C LEU A 274 6.12 -15.11 35.22
N HIS A 275 6.20 -13.80 34.99
CA HIS A 275 5.79 -12.80 35.98
C HIS A 275 4.26 -12.77 36.17
N ARG A 276 3.49 -12.84 35.07
CA ARG A 276 2.02 -12.72 35.10
C ARG A 276 1.30 -13.97 35.59
N HIS A 277 1.92 -15.15 35.48
CA HIS A 277 1.33 -16.44 35.84
C HIS A 277 2.12 -17.16 36.95
N SER A 278 2.58 -16.39 37.95
CA SER A 278 3.41 -16.86 39.07
C SER A 278 2.84 -18.03 39.88
N GLU A 279 1.51 -18.20 39.86
CA GLU A 279 0.80 -19.23 40.63
C GLU A 279 0.64 -20.57 39.89
N SER A 280 0.95 -20.63 38.58
CA SER A 280 0.76 -21.83 37.76
C SER A 280 2.07 -22.60 37.56
N VAL A 281 2.28 -23.61 38.41
CA VAL A 281 3.49 -24.46 38.41
C VAL A 281 3.74 -25.14 37.06
N GLY A 282 2.68 -25.56 36.36
CA GLY A 282 2.80 -26.23 35.06
C GLY A 282 3.28 -25.30 33.94
N ILE A 283 2.80 -24.05 33.94
CA ILE A 283 3.22 -23.03 32.96
C ILE A 283 4.67 -22.62 33.24
N HIS A 284 5.04 -22.48 34.51
CA HIS A 284 6.42 -22.18 34.92
C HIS A 284 7.41 -23.22 34.44
N HIS A 285 7.13 -24.50 34.65
CA HIS A 285 8.03 -25.56 34.22
C HIS A 285 8.26 -25.53 32.70
N TYR A 286 7.19 -25.33 31.92
CA TYR A 286 7.27 -25.26 30.46
C TYR A 286 8.04 -24.02 29.98
N ILE A 287 7.79 -22.85 30.57
CA ILE A 287 8.47 -21.61 30.20
C ILE A 287 9.95 -21.66 30.58
N CYS A 288 10.31 -22.20 31.75
CA CYS A 288 11.71 -22.38 32.15
C CYS A 288 12.46 -23.32 31.20
N ASP A 289 11.84 -24.42 30.76
CA ASP A 289 12.43 -25.31 29.76
C ASP A 289 12.51 -24.68 28.37
N ALA A 290 11.57 -23.80 28.02
CA ALA A 290 11.62 -23.03 26.78
C ALA A 290 12.73 -21.96 26.84
N LEU A 291 12.90 -21.29 27.99
CA LEU A 291 13.94 -20.28 28.21
C LEU A 291 15.34 -20.86 28.01
N ARG A 292 15.59 -22.10 28.44
CA ARG A 292 16.87 -22.80 28.23
C ARG A 292 17.26 -22.99 26.76
N LYS A 293 16.32 -22.84 25.82
CA LYS A 293 16.56 -22.99 24.38
C LYS A 293 17.03 -21.68 23.72
N PHE A 294 16.92 -20.54 24.40
CA PHE A 294 17.37 -19.25 23.88
C PHE A 294 18.86 -19.04 24.14
N PRO A 295 19.54 -18.20 23.33
CA PRO A 295 20.95 -17.87 23.54
C PRO A 295 21.16 -17.20 24.91
N GLU A 296 22.23 -17.58 25.63
CA GLU A 296 22.51 -17.06 26.98
C GLU A 296 22.58 -15.53 27.01
N ASN A 297 23.15 -14.88 25.98
CA ASN A 297 23.24 -13.42 25.88
C ASN A 297 21.86 -12.72 25.89
N ASP A 298 20.84 -13.32 25.28
CA ASP A 298 19.49 -12.74 25.21
C ASP A 298 18.76 -12.86 26.55
N ILE A 299 19.05 -13.93 27.29
CA ILE A 299 18.51 -14.18 28.62
C ILE A 299 19.20 -13.25 29.62
N GLU A 300 20.54 -13.19 29.60
CA GLU A 300 21.36 -12.37 30.50
C GLU A 300 21.03 -10.88 30.38
N PHE A 301 20.77 -10.39 29.16
CA PHE A 301 20.31 -9.02 28.93
C PHE A 301 18.97 -8.70 29.63
N LEU A 302 18.12 -9.69 29.83
CA LEU A 302 16.77 -9.54 30.40
C LEU A 302 16.70 -9.87 31.90
N LEU A 303 17.70 -10.57 32.46
CA LEU A 303 17.75 -10.92 33.89
C LEU A 303 17.64 -9.71 34.84
N PRO A 304 18.25 -8.53 34.58
CA PRO A 304 18.11 -7.36 35.45
C PRO A 304 16.68 -6.81 35.53
N GLN A 305 15.78 -7.23 34.63
CA GLN A 305 14.38 -6.76 34.57
C GLN A 305 13.43 -7.63 35.42
N LEU A 306 13.97 -8.67 36.07
CA LEU A 306 13.21 -9.62 36.90
C LEU A 306 13.20 -9.29 38.41
N TRP A 307 13.88 -8.21 38.82
CA TRP A 307 14.02 -7.78 40.21
C TRP A 307 13.25 -6.48 40.46
#